data_AF-X6MGQ9-F1
#
_entry.id   AF-X6MGQ9-F1
#
_cell.length_a   1.000
_cell.length_b   1.000
_cell.length_c   1.000
_cell.angle_alpha   90.00
_cell.angle_beta   90.00
_cell.angle_gamma   90.00
#
_symmetry.space_group_name_H-M   'P 1'
#
loop_
_entity.id
_entity.type
_entity.pdbx_description
1 polymer ?
#
loop_
_entity_poly.entity_id
_entity_poly.type
_entity_poly.pdbx_seq_one_letter_code
_entity_poly.pdbx_strand_id
1 'polypeptide(L)'
;LWDIRSGKQIQVFNGHTSYVYAVEYSPFVIKNIIGNSNVICSGSEDNTIRFWDIRSNKKQLYMIKGDENEDFGIYCLKFIGLKKKDKTKDVKYDWNLCYGSVNGPIRIWG
;
A
#
# COMPACT_ATOMS: atom_id res chain seq x y z
N LEU A 1 -13.48 0.45 3.41
CA LEU A 1 -13.80 -0.81 2.68
C LEU A 1 -15.29 -1.06 2.76
N TRP A 2 -15.92 -1.22 1.61
CA TRP A 2 -17.36 -1.43 1.48
C TRP A 2 -17.60 -2.76 0.78
N ASP A 3 -18.60 -3.49 1.25
CA ASP A 3 -19.16 -4.61 0.50
C ASP A 3 -20.16 -4.05 -0.50
N ILE A 4 -19.83 -4.14 -1.80
CA ILE A 4 -20.67 -3.57 -2.86
C ILE A 4 -22.02 -4.26 -3.01
N ARG A 5 -22.14 -5.54 -2.61
CA ARG A 5 -23.37 -6.34 -2.80
C ARG A 5 -24.42 -6.01 -1.74
N SER A 6 -23.97 -5.85 -0.50
CA SER A 6 -24.81 -5.51 0.65
C SER A 6 -24.89 -4.01 0.88
N GLY A 7 -24.03 -3.21 0.23
CA GLY A 7 -23.96 -1.77 0.43
C GLY A 7 -23.47 -1.37 1.82
N LYS A 8 -22.86 -2.30 2.58
CA LYS A 8 -22.45 -2.07 3.96
C LYS A 8 -20.97 -1.74 4.05
N GLN A 9 -20.64 -0.81 4.94
CA GLN A 9 -19.26 -0.55 5.31
C GLN A 9 -18.73 -1.72 6.14
N ILE A 10 -17.74 -2.43 5.60
CA ILE A 10 -17.09 -3.55 6.30
C ILE A 10 -16.09 -2.99 7.32
N GLN A 11 -15.27 -2.03 6.88
CA GLN A 11 -14.13 -1.59 7.67
C GLN A 11 -13.69 -0.17 7.31
N VAL A 12 -13.23 0.56 8.33
CA VAL A 12 -12.55 1.85 8.22
C VAL A 12 -11.14 1.68 8.74
N PHE A 13 -10.17 2.19 7.98
CA PHE A 13 -8.75 2.21 8.35
C PHE A 13 -8.40 3.62 8.79
N ASN A 14 -8.28 3.82 10.10
CA ASN A 14 -7.90 5.10 10.69
C ASN A 14 -6.43 5.02 11.12
N GLY A 15 -5.64 6.03 10.75
CA GLY A 15 -4.27 6.15 11.23
C GLY A 15 -3.52 7.30 10.59
N HIS A 16 -3.82 7.63 9.34
CA HIS A 16 -3.30 8.86 8.75
C HIS A 16 -3.77 10.09 9.53
N THR A 17 -2.87 11.06 9.68
CA THR A 17 -3.13 12.29 10.44
C THR A 17 -3.56 13.47 9.55
N SER A 18 -3.51 13.30 8.23
CA SER A 18 -4.03 14.26 7.25
C SER A 18 -4.74 13.54 6.09
N TYR A 19 -5.11 14.28 5.04
CA TYR A 19 -5.83 13.78 3.88
C TYR A 19 -5.15 12.58 3.23
N VAL A 20 -5.93 11.58 2.86
CA VAL A 20 -5.48 10.41 2.10
C VAL A 20 -5.76 10.66 0.63
N TYR A 21 -4.72 10.73 -0.18
CA TYR A 21 -4.82 11.05 -1.61
C TYR A 21 -4.81 9.81 -2.51
N ALA A 22 -4.18 8.72 -2.06
CA ALA A 22 -4.03 7.52 -2.85
C ALA A 22 -4.33 6.25 -2.04
N VAL A 23 -4.85 5.24 -2.73
CA VAL A 23 -5.02 3.88 -2.22
C VAL A 23 -4.77 2.88 -3.34
N GLU A 24 -4.05 1.79 -3.06
CA GLU A 24 -3.77 0.74 -4.04
C GLU A 24 -3.82 -0.65 -3.39
N TYR A 25 -4.20 -1.66 -4.16
CA TYR A 25 -4.02 -3.05 -3.75
C TYR A 25 -2.55 -3.45 -3.87
N SER A 26 -2.04 -4.04 -2.80
CA SER A 26 -0.72 -4.63 -2.81
C SER A 26 -0.75 -6.01 -3.48
N PRO A 27 0.29 -6.37 -4.25
CA PRO A 27 0.46 -7.73 -4.77
C PRO A 27 0.79 -8.74 -3.66
N PHE A 28 1.08 -8.26 -2.44
CA PHE A 28 1.42 -9.11 -1.31
C PHE A 28 0.20 -9.67 -0.59
N VAL A 29 0.29 -10.94 -0.23
CA VAL A 29 -0.68 -11.65 0.60
C VAL A 29 0.00 -12.06 1.89
N ILE A 30 -0.61 -11.73 3.02
CA ILE A 30 -0.13 -12.14 4.34
C ILE A 30 -0.91 -13.35 4.83
N LYS A 31 -0.21 -14.26 5.52
CA LYS A 31 -0.83 -15.41 6.19
C LYS A 31 -1.14 -15.03 7.64
N ASN A 32 -2.41 -15.05 8.00
CA ASN A 32 -2.87 -14.79 9.36
C ASN A 32 -3.62 -16.00 9.94
N ILE A 33 -4.04 -15.89 11.20
CA ILE A 33 -4.80 -16.92 11.93
C ILE A 33 -6.11 -17.30 11.21
N ILE A 34 -6.69 -16.36 10.48
CA ILE A 34 -7.93 -16.50 9.69
C ILE A 34 -7.68 -16.87 8.21
N GLY A 35 -6.43 -17.18 7.85
CA GLY A 35 -6.00 -17.56 6.50
C GLY A 35 -5.26 -16.45 5.75
N ASN A 36 -5.22 -16.57 4.41
CA ASN A 36 -4.59 -15.59 3.55
C ASN A 36 -5.40 -14.28 3.53
N SER A 37 -4.73 -13.14 3.71
CA SER A 37 -5.33 -11.81 3.64
C SER A 37 -4.60 -10.93 2.63
N ASN A 38 -5.38 -10.16 1.87
CA ASN A 38 -4.82 -9.18 0.95
C ASN A 38 -4.41 -7.94 1.73
N VAL A 39 -3.41 -7.24 1.20
CA VAL A 39 -2.94 -5.98 1.75
C VAL A 39 -3.35 -4.85 0.82
N ILE A 40 -3.76 -3.73 1.40
CA ILE A 40 -3.88 -2.45 0.68
C ILE A 40 -2.84 -1.49 1.24
N CYS A 41 -2.37 -0.55 0.42
CA CYS A 41 -1.60 0.59 0.90
C CYS A 41 -2.32 1.90 0.61
N SER A 42 -2.04 2.91 1.42
CA SER A 42 -2.57 4.26 1.27
C SER A 42 -1.48 5.30 1.43
N GLY A 43 -1.57 6.40 0.68
CA GLY A 43 -0.64 7.53 0.71
C GLY A 43 -1.37 8.80 1.12
N SER A 44 -0.73 9.63 1.94
CA SER A 44 -1.35 10.79 2.57
C SER A 44 -0.45 12.02 2.57
N GLU A 45 -1.09 13.18 2.74
CA GLU A 45 -0.43 14.45 3.05
C GLU A 45 0.41 14.42 4.34
N ASP A 46 0.13 13.48 5.26
CA ASP A 46 0.97 13.28 6.44
C ASP A 46 2.37 12.73 6.13
N ASN A 47 2.73 12.68 4.84
CA ASN A 47 3.97 12.19 4.29
C ASN A 47 4.25 10.73 4.63
N THR A 48 3.20 9.92 4.82
CA THR A 48 3.33 8.49 5.06
C THR A 48 2.62 7.64 4.02
N ILE A 49 3.17 6.45 3.80
CA ILE A 49 2.51 5.34 3.12
C ILE A 49 2.22 4.28 4.18
N ARG A 50 0.96 3.90 4.35
CA ARG A 50 0.54 2.90 5.34
C ARG A 50 0.00 1.66 4.67
N PHE A 51 0.34 0.49 5.22
CA PHE A 51 -0.11 -0.81 4.76
C PHE A 51 -1.14 -1.38 5.74
N TRP A 52 -2.21 -1.94 5.19
CA TRP A 52 -3.36 -2.41 5.94
C TRP A 52 -3.74 -3.82 5.54
N ASP A 53 -4.02 -4.62 6.56
CA ASP A 53 -4.65 -5.92 6.38
C ASP A 53 -6.17 -5.76 6.27
N ILE A 54 -6.77 -6.24 5.18
CA ILE A 54 -8.21 -6.11 4.95
C ILE A 54 -9.09 -7.11 5.71
N ARG A 55 -8.51 -8.19 6.25
CA ARG A 55 -9.26 -9.24 6.98
C ARG A 55 -9.00 -9.21 8.48
N SER A 56 -7.90 -8.60 8.92
CA SER A 56 -7.65 -8.38 10.35
C SER A 56 -8.38 -7.14 10.84
N ASN A 57 -8.82 -7.17 12.10
CA ASN A 57 -9.54 -6.09 12.77
C ASN A 57 -8.69 -4.80 12.92
N LYS A 58 -8.56 -4.06 11.81
CA LYS A 58 -8.04 -2.68 11.70
C LYS A 58 -6.55 -2.52 12.01
N LYS A 59 -5.73 -3.54 11.76
CA LYS A 59 -4.30 -3.47 12.05
C LYS A 59 -3.53 -2.83 10.89
N GLN A 60 -2.91 -1.68 11.16
CA GLN A 60 -1.79 -1.20 10.35
C GLN A 60 -0.67 -2.23 10.45
N LEU A 61 -0.21 -2.71 9.30
CA LEU A 61 0.86 -3.70 9.21
C LEU A 61 2.22 -3.03 9.24
N TYR A 62 2.36 -1.96 8.46
CA TYR A 62 3.63 -1.29 8.22
C TYR A 62 3.40 0.16 7.79
N MET A 63 4.42 0.99 7.95
CA MET A 63 4.40 2.39 7.55
C MET A 63 5.77 2.78 7.00
N ILE A 64 5.75 3.48 5.87
CA ILE A 64 6.91 4.14 5.27
C ILE A 64 6.70 5.63 5.45
N LYS A 65 7.74 6.35 5.87
CA LYS A 65 7.76 7.82 5.85
C LYS A 65 8.45 8.29 4.58
N GLY A 66 7.84 9.22 3.86
CA GLY A 66 8.50 10.01 2.84
C GLY A 66 9.52 10.96 3.46
N ASP A 67 10.31 11.60 2.63
CA ASP A 67 11.28 12.60 3.08
C ASP A 67 10.53 13.88 3.50
N GLU A 68 10.68 14.31 4.75
CA GLU A 68 9.95 15.46 5.30
C GLU A 68 10.35 16.80 4.66
N ASN A 69 11.57 16.89 4.10
CA ASN A 69 12.08 18.11 3.47
C ASN A 69 11.90 18.13 1.95
N GLU A 70 11.67 16.97 1.34
CA GLU A 70 11.61 16.87 -0.12
C GLU A 70 10.23 16.44 -0.65
N ASP A 71 9.41 15.72 0.11
CA ASP A 71 8.16 15.12 -0.42
C ASP A 71 6.89 15.92 -0.10
N PHE A 72 6.73 16.36 1.15
CA PHE A 72 5.56 17.09 1.65
C PHE A 72 4.20 16.41 1.40
N GLY A 73 4.18 15.08 1.27
CA GLY A 73 2.96 14.31 1.09
C GLY A 73 3.03 13.34 -0.08
N ILE A 74 2.21 12.29 0.00
CA ILE A 74 2.17 11.21 -0.98
C ILE A 74 0.85 11.27 -1.75
N TYR A 75 0.92 11.52 -3.06
CA TYR A 75 -0.25 11.82 -3.89
C TYR A 75 -0.63 10.67 -4.82
N CYS A 76 0.31 9.81 -5.19
CA CYS A 76 0.03 8.64 -6.01
C CYS A 76 0.91 7.45 -5.60
N LEU A 77 0.41 6.25 -5.88
CA LEU A 77 1.05 4.98 -5.58
C LEU A 77 0.97 4.09 -6.82
N LYS A 78 2.04 3.32 -7.08
CA LYS A 78 2.04 2.28 -8.09
C LYS A 78 2.93 1.10 -7.73
N PHE A 79 2.39 -0.11 -7.70
CA PHE A 79 3.21 -1.32 -7.71
C PHE A 79 3.71 -1.66 -9.11
N ILE A 80 5.02 -1.93 -9.21
CA ILE A 80 5.69 -2.34 -10.45
C ILE A 80 6.39 -3.68 -10.20
N GLY A 81 5.97 -4.71 -10.92
CA GLY A 81 6.58 -6.03 -10.87
C GLY A 81 7.64 -6.18 -11.95
N LEU A 82 8.90 -6.35 -11.55
CA LEU A 82 9.99 -6.65 -12.45
C LEU A 82 10.20 -8.17 -12.50
N LYS A 83 10.17 -8.74 -13.71
CA LYS A 83 10.42 -10.17 -13.90
C LYS A 83 11.88 -10.47 -13.56
N LYS A 84 12.09 -11.37 -12.60
CA LYS A 84 13.39 -11.98 -12.39
C LYS A 84 13.54 -13.11 -13.40
N LYS A 85 14.64 -13.10 -14.17
CA LYS A 85 15.02 -14.24 -15.00
C LYS A 85 15.62 -15.30 -14.08
N ASP A 86 14.77 -16.12 -13.48
CA ASP A 86 15.22 -17.34 -12.81
C ASP A 86 15.29 -18.50 -13.81
N LYS A 87 16.26 -19.41 -13.62
CA LYS A 87 16.44 -20.60 -14.47
C LYS A 87 15.43 -21.71 -14.18
N THR A 88 14.57 -21.53 -13.17
CA THR A 88 13.49 -22.44 -12.79
C THR A 88 12.17 -22.02 -13.44
N LYS A 89 11.24 -22.97 -13.64
CA LYS A 89 9.94 -22.72 -14.30
C LYS A 89 9.00 -21.79 -13.51
N ASP A 90 9.39 -21.37 -12.30
CA ASP A 90 8.63 -20.43 -11.48
C ASP A 90 9.06 -19.00 -11.78
N VAL A 91 8.16 -18.22 -12.37
CA VAL A 91 8.37 -16.79 -12.61
C VAL A 91 8.24 -16.04 -11.29
N LYS A 92 9.37 -15.58 -10.74
CA LYS A 92 9.40 -14.70 -9.57
C LYS A 92 9.38 -13.23 -10.00
N TYR A 93 8.54 -12.43 -9.33
CA TYR A 93 8.50 -10.98 -9.50
C TYR A 93 9.15 -10.32 -8.28
N ASP A 94 10.07 -9.39 -8.54
CA ASP A 94 10.50 -8.42 -7.55
C ASP A 94 9.57 -7.21 -7.68
N TRP A 95 8.77 -6.95 -6.65
CA TRP A 95 7.78 -5.89 -6.62
C TRP A 95 8.36 -4.65 -5.97
N ASN A 96 8.37 -3.55 -6.71
CA ASN A 96 8.72 -2.24 -6.19
C ASN A 96 7.44 -1.39 -6.04
N LEU A 97 7.41 -0.53 -5.03
CA LEU A 97 6.39 0.49 -4.85
C LEU A 97 6.95 1.83 -5.31
N CYS A 98 6.34 2.41 -6.33
CA CYS A 98 6.61 3.78 -6.74
C CYS A 98 5.58 4.71 -6.09
N TYR A 99 6.01 5.91 -5.72
CA TYR A 99 5.10 6.96 -5.25
C TYR A 99 5.53 8.32 -5.76
N GLY A 100 4.54 9.16 -6.05
CA GLY A 100 4.75 10.56 -6.41
C GLY A 100 4.46 11.45 -5.21
N SER A 101 5.35 12.42 -4.98
CA SER A 101 5.21 13.39 -3.90
C SER A 101 4.72 14.75 -4.39
N VAL A 102 4.28 15.60 -3.44
CA VAL A 102 3.75 16.95 -3.73
C VAL A 102 4.73 17.79 -4.53
N ASN A 103 6.01 17.69 -4.19
CA ASN A 103 7.06 18.48 -4.81
C ASN A 103 7.45 18.02 -6.22
N GLY A 104 6.87 16.93 -6.73
CA GLY A 104 7.11 16.43 -8.08
C GLY A 104 8.05 15.23 -8.22
N PRO A 105 8.97 14.90 -7.29
CA PRO A 105 9.74 13.66 -7.39
C PRO A 105 8.86 12.41 -7.43
N ILE A 106 9.30 11.44 -8.24
CA ILE A 106 8.82 10.06 -8.16
C ILE A 106 9.91 9.25 -7.47
N ARG A 107 9.56 8.60 -6.37
CA ARG A 107 10.45 7.73 -5.62
C ARG A 107 10.06 6.28 -5.79
N ILE A 108 11.05 5.40 -5.66
CA ILE A 108 10.88 3.95 -5.78
C ILE A 108 11.38 3.31 -4.49
N TRP A 109 10.57 2.45 -3.92
CA TRP A 109 10.87 1.64 -2.75
C TRP A 109 10.83 0.16 -3.15
N GLY A 110 11.89 -0.61 -2.89
CA GLY A 110 12.06 -1.99 -3.36
C GLY A 110 13.26 -2.68 -2.76
#